data_AF-A0A239GLA7-F1
#
_entry.id   AF-A0A239GLA7-F1
#
_cell.length_a   1.000
_cell.length_b   1.000
_cell.length_c   1.000
_cell.angle_alpha   90.00
_cell.angle_beta   90.00
_cell.angle_gamma   90.00
#
_symmetry.space_group_name_H-M   'P 1'
#
loop_
_entity.id
_entity.type
_entity.pdbx_description
1 polymer ?
#
loop_
_entity_poly.entity_id
_entity_poly.type
_entity_poly.pdbx_seq_one_letter_code
_entity_poly.pdbx_strand_id
1 'polypeptide(L)'
;MPTSSGVPLWVPLLVGFLGLLGVLYTQWRSDIREQRTRDEARQREQEQWDRQERQQREQWAREDAARSYEQRRDAYLRFVTQFDQVWELVAGRYYLPGHWPQPVPEDDRTYVELTEELRTLRLFASTAVTDIADDAVRTLQRFDGLPPHQGEHYEDAEDLNARLRQKYDLLQETMRRDLGVPDEPALGAAE
;
A
#
# COMPACT_ATOMS: atom_id res chain seq x y z
N MET A 1 -72.21 14.04 -78.87
CA MET A 1 -71.92 13.15 -77.74
C MET A 1 -70.64 13.61 -77.09
N PRO A 2 -70.64 14.04 -75.82
CA PRO A 2 -69.43 14.53 -75.17
C PRO A 2 -68.62 13.33 -74.64
N THR A 3 -67.40 13.14 -75.14
CA THR A 3 -66.45 12.19 -74.54
C THR A 3 -65.83 12.84 -73.32
N SER A 4 -66.20 12.34 -72.16
CA SER A 4 -65.61 12.65 -70.86
C SER A 4 -64.09 12.47 -70.91
N SER A 5 -63.35 13.57 -70.91
CA SER A 5 -61.92 13.61 -70.63
C SER A 5 -61.71 13.30 -69.14
N GLY A 6 -61.89 12.04 -68.77
CA GLY A 6 -61.63 11.54 -67.43
C GLY A 6 -60.13 11.54 -67.18
N VAL A 7 -59.71 12.21 -66.11
CA VAL A 7 -58.33 12.18 -65.64
C VAL A 7 -57.93 10.70 -65.48
N PRO A 8 -56.87 10.24 -66.15
CA PRO A 8 -56.57 8.84 -66.20
C PRO A 8 -56.15 8.35 -64.81
N LEU A 9 -56.74 7.23 -64.38
CA LEU A 9 -56.69 6.67 -63.02
C LEU A 9 -55.28 6.39 -62.48
N TRP A 10 -54.29 6.32 -63.35
CA TRP A 10 -52.88 6.14 -62.97
C TRP A 10 -52.25 7.39 -62.35
N VAL A 11 -52.75 8.59 -62.67
CA VAL A 11 -52.22 9.87 -62.16
C VAL A 11 -52.35 9.97 -60.62
N PRO A 12 -53.52 9.77 -60.01
CA PRO A 12 -53.65 9.83 -58.55
C PRO A 12 -52.87 8.71 -57.83
N LEU A 13 -52.70 7.54 -58.45
CA LEU A 13 -51.86 6.46 -57.90
C LEU A 13 -50.38 6.87 -57.84
N LEU A 14 -49.88 7.53 -58.90
CA LEU A 14 -48.50 8.00 -58.97
C LEU A 14 -48.23 9.11 -57.95
N VAL A 15 -49.18 10.04 -57.79
CA VAL A 15 -49.11 11.11 -56.79
C VAL A 15 -49.15 10.54 -55.37
N GLY A 16 -50.02 9.57 -55.10
CA GLY A 16 -50.07 8.87 -53.81
C GLY A 16 -48.77 8.14 -53.50
N PHE A 17 -48.18 7.45 -54.49
CA PHE A 17 -46.90 6.76 -54.32
C PHE A 17 -45.72 7.71 -54.10
N LEU A 18 -45.66 8.84 -54.83
CA LEU A 18 -44.64 9.88 -54.61
C LEU A 18 -44.76 10.52 -53.23
N GLY A 19 -45.98 10.78 -52.75
CA GLY A 19 -46.22 11.30 -51.41
C GLY A 19 -45.71 10.36 -50.33
N LEU A 20 -45.92 9.05 -50.51
CA LEU A 20 -45.49 8.02 -49.56
C LEU A 20 -43.96 7.85 -49.55
N LEU A 21 -43.33 7.89 -50.72
CA LEU A 21 -41.86 7.94 -50.86
C LEU A 21 -41.25 9.17 -50.18
N GLY A 22 -41.90 10.33 -50.27
CA GLY A 22 -41.48 11.55 -49.60
C GLY A 22 -41.41 11.40 -48.08
N VAL A 23 -42.44 10.79 -47.47
CA VAL A 23 -42.52 10.56 -46.01
C VAL A 23 -41.48 9.54 -45.53
N LEU A 24 -41.30 8.44 -46.27
CA LEU A 24 -40.26 7.44 -45.98
C LEU A 24 -38.85 8.05 -46.04
N TYR A 25 -38.60 8.93 -47.01
CA TYR A 25 -37.33 9.62 -47.15
C TYR A 25 -37.05 10.58 -45.99
N THR A 26 -38.04 11.34 -45.51
CA THR A 26 -37.87 12.21 -44.35
C THR A 26 -37.70 11.44 -43.05
N GLN A 27 -38.42 10.32 -42.85
CA GLN A 27 -38.21 9.45 -41.69
C GLN A 27 -36.79 8.86 -41.67
N TRP A 28 -36.33 8.30 -42.78
CA TRP A 28 -34.98 7.72 -42.89
C TRP A 28 -33.87 8.75 -42.64
N ARG A 29 -34.04 9.97 -43.18
CA ARG A 29 -33.07 11.06 -42.98
C ARG A 29 -33.05 11.61 -41.55
N SER A 30 -34.19 11.59 -40.86
CA SER A 30 -34.28 11.96 -39.44
C SER A 30 -33.54 10.96 -38.57
N ASP A 31 -33.75 9.67 -38.83
CA ASP A 31 -33.18 8.57 -38.04
C ASP A 31 -31.65 8.53 -38.12
N ILE A 32 -31.06 8.82 -39.29
CA ILE A 32 -29.60 8.92 -39.47
C ILE A 32 -28.98 10.07 -38.66
N ARG A 33 -29.66 11.23 -38.57
CA ARG A 33 -29.17 12.37 -37.79
C ARG A 33 -29.24 12.10 -36.30
N GLU A 34 -30.30 11.43 -35.88
CA GLU A 34 -30.51 11.07 -34.48
C GLU A 34 -29.50 10.01 -34.03
N GLN A 35 -29.20 9.02 -34.88
CA GLN A 35 -28.17 8.02 -34.63
C GLN A 35 -26.78 8.64 -34.46
N ARG A 36 -26.37 9.55 -35.37
CA ARG A 36 -25.06 10.24 -35.24
C ARG A 36 -24.93 11.03 -33.95
N THR A 37 -25.98 11.77 -33.60
CA THR A 37 -26.00 12.56 -32.35
C THR A 37 -25.90 11.65 -31.12
N ARG A 38 -26.60 10.50 -31.14
CA ARG A 38 -26.55 9.52 -30.05
C ARG A 38 -25.18 8.86 -29.93
N ASP A 39 -24.52 8.54 -31.05
CA ASP A 39 -23.19 7.92 -31.04
C ASP A 39 -22.12 8.89 -30.55
N GLU A 40 -22.17 10.16 -30.96
CA GLU A 40 -21.29 11.20 -30.42
C GLU A 40 -21.52 11.44 -28.92
N ALA A 41 -22.78 11.43 -28.46
CA ALA A 41 -23.08 11.56 -27.04
C ALA A 41 -22.53 10.38 -26.23
N ARG A 42 -22.68 9.14 -26.74
CA ARG A 42 -22.13 7.94 -26.11
C ARG A 42 -20.61 7.96 -26.03
N GLN A 43 -19.93 8.40 -27.09
CA GLN A 43 -18.46 8.53 -27.09
C GLN A 43 -18.00 9.52 -26.03
N ARG A 44 -18.65 10.69 -25.93
CA ARG A 44 -18.30 11.69 -24.91
C ARG A 44 -18.57 11.19 -23.49
N GLU A 45 -19.65 10.45 -23.30
CA GLU A 45 -19.99 9.84 -22.01
C GLU A 45 -18.97 8.77 -21.61
N GLN A 46 -18.56 7.90 -22.55
CA GLN A 46 -17.48 6.93 -22.33
C GLN A 46 -16.15 7.61 -22.01
N GLU A 47 -15.76 8.64 -22.74
CA GLU A 47 -14.52 9.39 -22.45
C GLU A 47 -14.55 10.10 -21.08
N GLN A 48 -15.72 10.56 -20.65
CA GLN A 48 -15.89 11.13 -19.31
C GLN A 48 -15.81 10.05 -18.24
N TRP A 49 -16.47 8.92 -18.46
CA TRP A 49 -16.43 7.77 -17.57
C TRP A 49 -15.01 7.25 -17.39
N ASP A 50 -14.27 7.02 -18.48
CA ASP A 50 -12.88 6.55 -18.45
C ASP A 50 -11.96 7.52 -17.69
N ARG A 51 -12.18 8.83 -17.85
CA ARG A 51 -11.43 9.84 -17.10
C ARG A 51 -11.74 9.80 -15.61
N GLN A 52 -13.02 9.70 -15.25
CA GLN A 52 -13.43 9.60 -13.85
C GLN A 52 -12.91 8.31 -13.21
N GLU A 53 -12.94 7.20 -13.93
CA GLU A 53 -12.44 5.92 -13.43
C GLU A 53 -10.93 5.96 -13.21
N ARG A 54 -10.15 6.55 -14.12
CA ARG A 54 -8.70 6.75 -13.93
C ARG A 54 -8.40 7.62 -12.71
N GLN A 55 -9.10 8.74 -12.57
CA GLN A 55 -8.92 9.63 -11.40
C GLN A 55 -9.27 8.93 -10.09
N GLN A 56 -10.35 8.16 -10.06
CA GLN A 56 -10.73 7.37 -8.88
C GLN A 56 -9.69 6.30 -8.55
N ARG A 57 -9.20 5.56 -9.55
CA ARG A 57 -8.13 4.56 -9.34
C ARG A 57 -6.84 5.20 -8.83
N GLU A 58 -6.44 6.34 -9.36
CA GLU A 58 -5.26 7.10 -8.89
C GLU A 58 -5.45 7.64 -7.47
N GLN A 59 -6.67 8.05 -7.12
CA GLN A 59 -6.99 8.48 -5.78
C GLN A 59 -6.95 7.31 -4.79
N TRP A 60 -7.59 6.19 -5.11
CA TRP A 60 -7.56 4.99 -4.28
C TRP A 60 -6.14 4.43 -4.13
N ALA A 61 -5.34 4.42 -5.19
CA ALA A 61 -3.94 3.99 -5.12
C ALA A 61 -3.12 4.88 -4.17
N ARG A 62 -3.34 6.21 -4.19
CA ARG A 62 -2.71 7.14 -3.25
C ARG A 62 -3.17 6.93 -1.81
N GLU A 63 -4.47 6.71 -1.60
CA GLU A 63 -5.03 6.45 -0.28
C GLU A 63 -4.59 5.12 0.30
N ASP A 64 -4.50 4.07 -0.51
CA ASP A 64 -3.98 2.76 -0.10
C ASP A 64 -2.47 2.82 0.19
N ALA A 65 -1.72 3.59 -0.60
CA ALA A 65 -0.30 3.86 -0.32
C ALA A 65 -0.13 4.64 1.00
N ALA A 66 -0.98 5.64 1.27
CA ALA A 66 -0.96 6.39 2.52
C ALA A 66 -1.35 5.51 3.72
N ARG A 67 -2.41 4.70 3.60
CA ARG A 67 -2.85 3.78 4.66
C ARG A 67 -1.79 2.73 4.99
N SER A 68 -1.17 2.13 3.98
CA SER A 68 -0.08 1.17 4.18
C SER A 68 1.19 1.82 4.73
N TYR A 69 1.47 3.08 4.41
CA TYR A 69 2.57 3.85 5.02
C TYR A 69 2.35 4.04 6.53
N GLU A 70 1.16 4.48 6.94
CA GLU A 70 0.86 4.70 8.37
C GLU A 70 0.91 3.40 9.16
N GLN A 71 0.36 2.30 8.61
CA GLN A 71 0.41 0.98 9.24
C GLN A 71 1.85 0.46 9.40
N ARG A 72 2.70 0.65 8.39
CA ARG A 72 4.13 0.31 8.46
C ARG A 72 4.87 1.12 9.51
N ARG A 73 4.68 2.45 9.49
CA ARG A 73 5.30 3.36 10.46
C ARG A 73 4.93 2.98 11.89
N ASP A 74 3.66 2.70 12.14
CA ASP A 74 3.16 2.32 13.46
C ASP A 74 3.71 0.95 13.91
N ALA A 75 3.74 -0.04 13.01
CA ALA A 75 4.36 -1.34 13.29
C ALA A 75 5.85 -1.22 13.62
N TYR A 76 6.59 -0.36 12.91
CA TYR A 76 8.01 -0.12 13.18
C TYR A 76 8.23 0.54 14.55
N LEU A 77 7.44 1.56 14.89
CA LEU A 77 7.55 2.23 16.19
C LEU A 77 7.24 1.28 17.35
N ARG A 78 6.19 0.46 17.23
CA ARG A 78 5.82 -0.52 18.26
C ARG A 78 6.90 -1.58 18.45
N PHE A 79 7.41 -2.14 17.35
CA PHE A 79 8.50 -3.11 17.41
C PHE A 79 9.77 -2.53 18.04
N VAL A 80 10.21 -1.35 17.58
CA VAL A 80 11.42 -0.70 18.11
C VAL A 80 11.28 -0.40 19.61
N THR A 81 10.13 0.16 20.01
CA THR A 81 9.87 0.46 21.43
C THR A 81 9.95 -0.80 22.28
N GLN A 82 9.32 -1.90 21.83
CA GLN A 82 9.33 -3.16 22.57
C GLN A 82 10.72 -3.80 22.58
N PHE A 83 11.44 -3.72 21.46
CA PHE A 83 12.81 -4.23 21.36
C PHE A 83 13.73 -3.51 22.33
N ASP A 84 13.67 -2.18 22.40
CA ASP A 84 14.48 -1.38 23.31
C ASP A 84 14.17 -1.72 24.77
N GLN A 85 12.90 -1.91 25.13
CA GLN A 85 12.52 -2.34 26.48
C GLN A 85 13.12 -3.69 26.86
N VAL A 86 13.03 -4.70 25.97
CA VAL A 86 13.65 -6.01 26.22
C VAL A 86 15.17 -5.87 26.30
N TRP A 87 15.77 -5.10 25.39
CA TRP A 87 17.20 -4.88 25.37
C TRP A 87 17.71 -4.24 26.67
N GLU A 88 17.05 -3.19 27.17
CA GLU A 88 17.42 -2.54 28.43
C GLU A 88 17.33 -3.50 29.63
N LEU A 89 16.29 -4.33 29.68
CA LEU A 89 16.13 -5.35 30.71
C LEU A 89 17.26 -6.38 30.67
N VAL A 90 17.59 -6.88 29.47
CA VAL A 90 18.65 -7.87 29.29
C VAL A 90 20.03 -7.23 29.57
N ALA A 91 20.34 -6.08 28.97
CA ALA A 91 21.60 -5.37 29.16
C ALA A 91 21.82 -4.95 30.63
N GLY A 92 20.76 -4.51 31.33
CA GLY A 92 20.81 -4.20 32.76
C GLY A 92 21.27 -5.38 33.62
N ARG A 93 20.94 -6.62 33.23
CA ARG A 93 21.41 -7.84 33.90
C ARG A 93 22.91 -8.08 33.72
N TYR A 94 23.48 -7.68 32.59
CA TYR A 94 24.88 -7.93 32.24
C TYR A 94 25.85 -6.81 32.62
N TYR A 95 25.41 -5.55 32.64
CA TYR A 95 26.32 -4.40 32.73
C TYR A 95 26.25 -3.62 34.06
N LEU A 96 25.30 -3.91 34.96
CA LEU A 96 25.18 -3.20 36.24
C LEU A 96 25.83 -3.99 37.39
N PRO A 97 27.04 -3.59 37.85
CA PRO A 97 27.72 -4.28 38.95
C PRO A 97 26.97 -4.09 40.28
N GLY A 98 26.71 -5.20 40.98
CA GLY A 98 26.08 -5.20 42.31
C GLY A 98 24.56 -5.38 42.32
N HIS A 99 23.93 -5.48 41.15
CA HIS A 99 22.58 -6.01 41.05
C HIS A 99 22.67 -7.53 40.91
N TRP A 100 22.48 -8.24 42.04
CA TRP A 100 21.91 -9.60 41.99
C TRP A 100 20.72 -9.56 41.04
N PRO A 101 20.46 -10.61 40.22
CA PRO A 101 19.34 -10.59 39.30
C PRO A 101 18.11 -10.27 40.14
N GLN A 102 17.58 -9.05 40.02
CA GLN A 102 16.25 -8.82 40.52
C GLN A 102 15.41 -9.85 39.78
N PRO A 103 14.56 -10.61 40.48
CA PRO A 103 13.64 -11.49 39.79
C PRO A 103 12.96 -10.61 38.74
N VAL A 104 13.19 -10.96 37.47
CA VAL A 104 12.37 -10.44 36.38
C VAL A 104 10.95 -10.59 36.91
N PRO A 105 10.10 -9.54 36.88
CA PRO A 105 8.70 -9.74 37.18
C PRO A 105 8.29 -11.01 36.43
N GLU A 106 7.75 -12.03 37.11
CA GLU A 106 7.47 -13.37 36.54
C GLU A 106 6.59 -13.32 35.27
N ASP A 107 6.11 -12.14 34.92
CA ASP A 107 5.48 -11.83 33.66
C ASP A 107 6.51 -11.89 32.51
N ASP A 108 6.73 -13.10 32.01
CA ASP A 108 7.33 -13.51 30.72
C ASP A 108 6.67 -12.83 29.49
N ARG A 109 5.81 -11.82 29.71
CA ARG A 109 5.07 -11.08 28.71
C ARG A 109 5.94 -10.22 27.83
N THR A 110 7.09 -9.72 28.30
CA THR A 110 7.89 -8.78 27.48
C THR A 110 8.41 -9.44 26.19
N TYR A 111 8.81 -10.71 26.24
CA TYR A 111 9.16 -11.48 25.03
C TYR A 111 7.95 -11.91 24.22
N VAL A 112 6.81 -12.17 24.87
CA VAL A 112 5.53 -12.45 24.18
C VAL A 112 5.12 -11.24 23.35
N GLU A 113 5.11 -10.05 23.95
CA GLU A 113 4.83 -8.77 23.30
C GLU A 113 5.83 -8.48 22.18
N LEU A 114 7.13 -8.69 22.39
CA LEU A 114 8.13 -8.54 21.32
C LEU A 114 7.86 -9.50 20.14
N THR A 115 7.46 -10.73 20.44
CA THR A 115 7.10 -11.74 19.44
C THR A 115 5.81 -11.36 18.71
N GLU A 116 4.84 -10.78 19.40
CA GLU A 116 3.61 -10.25 18.81
C GLU A 116 3.90 -9.08 17.88
N GLU A 117 4.73 -8.13 18.29
CA GLU A 117 5.12 -7.02 17.43
C GLU A 117 5.96 -7.48 16.24
N LEU A 118 6.79 -8.52 16.37
CA LEU A 118 7.47 -9.15 15.24
C LEU A 118 6.46 -9.78 14.25
N ARG A 119 5.36 -10.35 14.73
CA ARG A 119 4.27 -10.86 13.85
C ARG A 119 3.54 -9.72 13.16
N THR A 120 3.26 -8.63 13.86
CA THR A 120 2.68 -7.41 13.26
C THR A 120 3.60 -6.87 12.17
N LEU A 121 4.90 -6.80 12.45
CA LEU A 121 5.92 -6.36 11.51
C LEU A 121 5.93 -7.25 10.25
N ARG A 122 5.85 -8.58 10.38
CA ARG A 122 5.73 -9.51 9.24
C ARG A 122 4.52 -9.26 8.33
N LEU A 123 3.45 -8.64 8.82
CA LEU A 123 2.24 -8.37 8.04
C LEU A 123 2.34 -7.08 7.21
N PHE A 124 3.03 -6.07 7.74
CA PHE A 124 3.04 -4.74 7.14
C PHE A 124 4.40 -4.37 6.52
N ALA A 125 5.50 -4.87 7.08
CA ALA A 125 6.86 -4.51 6.67
C ALA A 125 7.27 -5.15 5.34
N SER A 126 8.33 -4.60 4.74
CA SER A 126 9.05 -5.33 3.70
C SER A 126 9.79 -6.55 4.27
N THR A 127 10.06 -7.51 3.39
CA THR A 127 10.81 -8.73 3.73
C THR A 127 12.20 -8.40 4.28
N ALA A 128 12.87 -7.38 3.73
CA ALA A 128 14.19 -6.97 4.20
C ALA A 128 14.17 -6.52 5.68
N VAL A 129 13.19 -5.69 6.07
CA VAL A 129 13.04 -5.25 7.48
C VAL A 129 12.72 -6.45 8.37
N THR A 130 11.83 -7.33 7.91
CA THR A 130 11.43 -8.53 8.66
C THR A 130 12.60 -9.47 8.93
N ASP A 131 13.43 -9.75 7.92
CA ASP A 131 14.57 -10.66 8.04
C ASP A 131 15.60 -10.14 9.05
N ILE A 132 15.87 -8.84 9.04
CA ILE A 132 16.79 -8.20 9.98
C ILE A 132 16.20 -8.19 11.39
N ALA A 133 14.90 -7.88 11.55
CA ALA A 133 14.21 -7.91 12.83
C ALA A 133 14.24 -9.30 13.46
N ASP A 134 13.96 -10.34 12.66
CA ASP A 134 14.03 -11.74 13.07
C ASP A 134 15.42 -12.12 13.60
N ASP A 135 16.47 -11.68 12.91
CA ASP A 135 17.85 -11.96 13.28
C ASP A 135 18.29 -11.16 14.51
N ALA A 136 17.83 -9.92 14.66
CA ALA A 136 18.02 -9.12 15.86
C ALA A 136 17.36 -9.77 17.09
N VAL A 137 16.09 -10.20 16.98
CA VAL A 137 15.40 -10.90 18.09
C VAL A 137 16.11 -12.20 18.46
N ARG A 138 16.55 -13.01 17.48
CA ARG A 138 17.32 -14.24 17.77
C ARG A 138 18.65 -13.94 18.45
N THR A 139 19.33 -12.87 18.05
CA THR A 139 20.60 -12.45 18.65
C THR A 139 20.38 -11.97 20.09
N LEU A 140 19.30 -11.22 20.34
CA LEU A 140 18.88 -10.79 21.67
C LEU A 140 18.58 -11.98 22.59
N GLN A 141 17.82 -12.96 22.11
CA GLN A 141 17.52 -14.19 22.87
C GLN A 141 18.79 -14.99 23.20
N ARG A 142 19.75 -15.07 22.27
CA ARG A 142 21.05 -15.71 22.54
C ARG A 142 21.85 -14.94 23.60
N PHE A 143 21.84 -13.61 23.52
CA PHE A 143 22.50 -12.76 24.51
C PHE A 143 21.87 -12.92 25.90
N ASP A 144 20.54 -12.94 26.00
CA ASP A 144 19.82 -13.17 27.26
C ASP A 144 20.10 -14.54 27.88
N GLY A 145 20.25 -15.57 27.04
CA GLY A 145 20.55 -16.93 27.47
C GLY A 145 21.98 -17.18 27.98
N LEU A 146 22.88 -16.18 27.94
CA LEU A 146 24.22 -16.32 28.52
C LEU A 146 24.14 -16.38 30.07
N PRO A 147 25.11 -17.01 30.74
CA PRO A 147 25.19 -16.94 32.19
C PRO A 147 25.65 -15.53 32.62
N PRO A 148 24.98 -14.88 33.59
CA PRO A 148 25.43 -13.59 34.11
C PRO A 148 26.77 -13.75 34.86
N HIS A 149 27.75 -12.91 34.53
CA HIS A 149 28.99 -12.70 35.29
C HIS A 149 29.76 -13.96 35.75
N GLN A 150 30.12 -14.85 34.83
CA GLN A 150 31.26 -15.75 35.03
C GLN A 150 32.35 -15.41 34.01
N GLY A 151 33.54 -15.04 34.51
CA GLY A 151 34.58 -14.29 33.79
C GLY A 151 35.13 -14.88 32.49
N GLU A 152 34.72 -16.08 32.08
CA GLU A 152 35.07 -16.66 30.78
C GLU A 152 34.09 -16.25 29.65
N HIS A 153 32.88 -15.77 29.96
CA HIS A 153 31.84 -15.43 28.98
C HIS A 153 31.65 -13.92 28.77
N TYR A 154 32.54 -13.09 29.32
CA TYR A 154 32.44 -11.64 29.17
C TYR A 154 32.71 -11.19 27.73
N GLU A 155 33.75 -11.75 27.10
CA GLU A 155 34.07 -11.47 25.70
C GLU A 155 32.93 -11.91 24.77
N ASP A 156 32.31 -13.07 25.03
CA ASP A 156 31.14 -13.56 24.27
C ASP A 156 29.93 -12.61 24.38
N ALA A 157 29.69 -12.06 25.58
CA ALA A 157 28.61 -11.11 25.83
C ALA A 157 28.87 -9.76 25.15
N GLU A 158 30.09 -9.24 25.21
CA GLU A 158 30.47 -8.00 24.53
C GLU A 158 30.37 -8.13 23.00
N ASP A 159 30.85 -9.23 22.44
CA ASP A 159 30.74 -9.54 21.01
C ASP A 159 29.27 -9.64 20.56
N LEU A 160 28.43 -10.33 21.34
CA LEU A 160 27.00 -10.48 21.01
C LEU A 160 26.26 -9.15 21.12
N ASN A 161 26.56 -8.33 22.13
CA ASN A 161 26.02 -6.97 22.25
C ASN A 161 26.44 -6.10 21.06
N ALA A 162 27.72 -6.12 20.68
CA ALA A 162 28.23 -5.37 19.53
C ALA A 162 27.52 -5.79 18.23
N ARG A 163 27.35 -7.10 18.01
CA ARG A 163 26.57 -7.63 16.87
C ARG A 163 25.11 -7.22 16.92
N LEU A 164 24.50 -7.22 18.11
CA LEU A 164 23.11 -6.81 18.26
C LEU A 164 22.92 -5.33 17.92
N ARG A 165 23.79 -4.45 18.41
CA ARG A 165 23.79 -3.02 18.08
C ARG A 165 23.92 -2.80 16.58
N GLN A 166 24.88 -3.47 15.94
CA GLN A 166 25.05 -3.38 14.48
C GLN A 166 23.78 -3.80 13.71
N LYS A 167 23.12 -4.89 14.15
CA LYS A 167 21.86 -5.34 13.54
C LYS A 167 20.73 -4.37 13.77
N TYR A 168 20.67 -3.77 14.96
CA TYR A 168 19.66 -2.80 15.32
C TYR A 168 19.82 -1.50 14.53
N ASP A 169 21.04 -1.00 14.36
CA ASP A 169 21.34 0.17 13.51
C ASP A 169 20.93 -0.10 12.05
N LEU A 170 21.30 -1.28 11.52
CA LEU A 170 20.90 -1.72 10.18
C LEU A 170 19.38 -1.85 10.04
N LEU A 171 18.69 -2.30 11.09
CA LEU A 171 17.24 -2.40 11.12
C LEU A 171 16.60 -1.02 11.01
N GLN A 172 17.03 -0.07 11.84
CA GLN A 172 16.52 1.30 11.81
C GLN A 172 16.76 1.97 10.45
N GLU A 173 17.96 1.80 9.89
CA GLU A 173 18.28 2.32 8.56
C GLU A 173 17.38 1.70 7.48
N THR A 174 17.15 0.39 7.54
CA THR A 174 16.29 -0.31 6.58
C THR A 174 14.83 0.11 6.73
N MET A 175 14.32 0.31 7.95
CA MET A 175 12.99 0.85 8.22
C MET A 175 12.83 2.28 7.66
N ARG A 176 13.84 3.13 7.83
CA ARG A 176 13.84 4.50 7.26
C ARG A 176 13.75 4.48 5.75
N ARG A 177 14.58 3.66 5.08
CA ARG A 177 14.52 3.50 3.62
C ARG A 177 13.18 2.94 3.16
N ASP A 178 12.61 1.98 3.88
CA ASP A 178 11.30 1.39 3.56
C ASP A 178 10.14 2.40 3.65
N LEU A 179 10.25 3.36 4.58
CA LEU A 179 9.35 4.51 4.71
C LEU A 179 9.67 5.63 3.72
N GLY A 180 10.72 5.52 2.90
CA GLY A 180 11.15 6.60 2.00
C GLY A 180 11.68 7.83 2.74
N VAL A 181 12.13 7.68 3.98
CA VAL A 181 12.82 8.73 4.73
C VAL A 181 14.24 8.83 4.18
N PRO A 182 14.69 10.01 3.72
CA PRO A 182 16.04 10.17 3.21
C PRO A 182 17.08 9.86 4.29
N ASP A 183 18.18 9.24 3.88
CA ASP A 183 19.35 9.08 4.73
C ASP A 183 19.84 10.49 5.10
N GLU A 184 20.08 10.73 6.38
CA GLU A 184 20.70 12.00 6.77
C GLU A 184 22.07 12.08 6.11
N PRO A 185 22.41 13.17 5.41
CA PRO A 185 23.80 13.37 4.99
C PRO A 185 24.63 13.35 6.26
N ALA A 186 25.61 12.45 6.32
CA ALA A 186 26.54 12.36 7.44
C ALA A 186 26.99 13.78 7.81
N LEU A 187 26.60 14.24 9.01
CA LEU A 187 27.06 15.49 9.59
C LEU A 187 28.60 15.43 9.63
N GLY A 188 29.25 15.96 8.60
CA GLY A 188 30.68 15.79 8.37
C GLY A 188 31.17 15.99 6.93
N ALA A 189 30.31 16.08 5.92
CA ALA A 189 30.73 16.38 4.53
C ALA A 189 30.57 17.86 4.14
N ALA A 190 30.71 18.77 5.10
CA ALA A 190 30.83 20.20 4.86
C ALA A 190 31.86 20.79 5.84
N GLU A 191 33.14 20.60 5.53
CA GLU A 191 34.18 21.65 5.37
C GLU A 191 35.56 21.02 5.17
#